data_AF-A0AAN5CMF5-F1
#
_entry.id   AF-A0AAN5CMF5-F1
#
_cell.length_a   1.000
_cell.length_b   1.000
_cell.length_c   1.000
_cell.angle_alpha   90.00
_cell.angle_beta   90.00
_cell.angle_gamma   90.00
#
_symmetry.space_group_name_H-M   'P 1'
#
loop_
_entity.id
_entity.type
_entity.pdbx_description
1 polymer ?
#
loop_
_entity_poly.entity_id
_entity_poly.type
_entity_poly.pdbx_seq_one_letter_code
_entity_poly.pdbx_strand_id
1 'polypeptide(L)'
;HIVAMSAKAEPDDPALPILRAAFRDLYNATKQEGWLVMDYWKDGRFNYRTLTGLAPSTVIMALQFSLAVCLAWGTYRGIAEAQFISPTHRTFQLKILKATLVPVVFLYLPDTCIFYFPVLGIPDFGISETFPVLISFFPAWDAIVIISLIKDYRQASLPL
;
A
#
# COMPACT_ATOMS: atom_id res chain seq x y z
N HIS A 1 -1.92 12.95 14.35
CA HIS A 1 -1.24 12.55 13.10
C HIS A 1 -2.29 12.09 12.12
N ILE A 2 -2.31 12.72 10.93
CA ILE A 2 -3.49 12.77 10.07
C ILE A 2 -3.18 11.98 8.80
N VAL A 3 -3.57 10.70 8.77
CA VAL A 3 -3.50 9.80 7.60
C VAL A 3 -4.81 9.73 6.78
N ALA A 4 -4.75 10.16 5.51
CA ALA A 4 -5.92 10.33 4.66
C ALA A 4 -6.62 9.02 4.25
N MET A 5 -7.86 8.83 4.69
CA MET A 5 -8.82 7.90 4.10
C MET A 5 -10.20 8.55 3.96
N SER A 6 -10.86 8.23 2.84
CA SER A 6 -12.05 8.87 2.28
C SER A 6 -13.33 8.61 3.10
N ALA A 7 -13.56 9.34 4.20
CA ALA A 7 -14.87 9.46 4.84
C ALA A 7 -15.35 10.93 4.89
N LYS A 8 -16.61 11.18 4.51
CA LYS A 8 -17.19 12.53 4.46
C LYS A 8 -17.14 13.13 5.85
N ALA A 9 -16.39 14.22 5.98
CA ALA A 9 -16.24 14.96 7.22
C ALA A 9 -17.61 15.48 7.70
N GLU A 10 -17.93 15.27 8.97
CA GLU A 10 -19.14 15.84 9.56
C GLU A 10 -18.95 17.36 9.72
N PRO A 11 -19.94 18.21 9.37
CA PRO A 11 -19.75 19.66 9.31
C PRO A 11 -19.27 20.30 10.62
N ASP A 12 -19.59 19.67 11.75
CA ASP A 12 -19.33 20.16 13.11
C ASP A 12 -18.11 19.53 13.79
N ASP A 13 -17.23 18.84 13.03
CA ASP A 13 -16.05 18.22 13.62
C ASP A 13 -15.00 19.28 14.05
N PRO A 14 -14.58 19.32 15.34
CA PRO A 14 -13.60 20.29 15.82
C PRO A 14 -12.21 20.15 15.18
N ALA A 15 -11.86 19.00 14.60
CA ALA A 15 -10.60 18.80 13.88
C ALA A 15 -10.58 19.45 12.49
N LEU A 16 -11.76 19.74 11.93
CA LEU A 16 -11.96 20.27 10.60
C LEU A 16 -11.42 21.70 10.40
N PRO A 17 -11.64 22.66 11.32
CA PRO A 17 -11.00 23.98 11.24
C PRO A 17 -9.48 23.93 11.41
N ILE A 18 -8.96 23.04 12.26
CA ILE A 18 -7.52 22.85 12.48
C ILE A 18 -6.86 22.31 11.19
N LEU A 19 -7.47 21.30 10.59
CA LEU A 19 -7.00 20.72 9.34
C LEU A 19 -7.02 21.75 8.19
N ARG A 20 -8.10 22.55 8.09
CA ARG A 20 -8.22 23.61 7.08
C ARG A 20 -7.16 24.71 7.25
N ALA A 21 -6.79 25.04 8.49
CA ALA A 21 -5.72 26.00 8.77
C ALA A 21 -4.36 25.44 8.34
N ALA A 22 -4.02 24.22 8.75
CA ALA A 22 -2.78 23.56 8.35
C ALA A 22 -2.66 23.39 6.83
N PHE A 23 -3.75 23.03 6.15
CA PHE A 23 -3.76 22.87 4.69
C PHE A 23 -3.57 24.21 3.96
N ARG A 24 -4.16 25.28 4.49
CA ARG A 24 -3.98 26.64 3.97
C ARG A 24 -2.52 27.08 4.10
N ASP A 25 -1.87 26.78 5.22
CA ASP A 25 -0.47 27.14 5.44
C ASP A 25 0.50 26.33 4.56
N LEU A 26 0.23 25.04 4.35
CA LEU A 26 1.09 24.15 3.57
C LEU A 26 0.96 24.34 2.06
N TYR A 27 -0.27 24.53 1.56
CA TYR A 27 -0.55 24.50 0.11
C TYR A 27 -1.04 25.83 -0.45
N ASN A 28 -1.17 26.87 0.39
CA ASN A 28 -1.72 28.19 0.04
C ASN A 28 -3.07 28.10 -0.71
N ALA A 29 -3.86 27.06 -0.40
CA ALA A 29 -5.08 26.70 -1.11
C ALA A 29 -6.23 26.47 -0.13
N THR A 30 -7.38 27.06 -0.41
CA THR A 30 -8.59 26.92 0.41
C THR A 30 -9.53 25.88 -0.19
N LYS A 31 -9.34 24.60 0.14
CA LYS A 31 -10.33 23.57 -0.17
C LYS A 31 -11.41 23.52 0.92
N GLN A 32 -12.67 23.75 0.54
CA GLN A 32 -13.83 23.64 1.44
C GLN A 32 -14.29 22.19 1.63
N GLU A 33 -14.05 21.35 0.63
CA GLU A 33 -14.32 19.91 0.65
C GLU A 33 -13.01 19.15 0.80
N GLY A 34 -12.93 18.34 1.86
CA GLY A 34 -11.78 17.52 2.17
C GLY A 34 -12.23 16.32 2.98
N TRP A 35 -11.61 15.18 2.74
CA TRP A 35 -11.85 13.97 3.50
C TRP A 35 -11.24 14.15 4.89
N LEU A 36 -12.08 14.07 5.94
CA LEU A 36 -11.57 14.19 7.31
C LEU A 36 -10.91 12.88 7.68
N VAL A 37 -9.69 13.07 8.07
CA VAL A 37 -8.75 12.05 8.40
C VAL A 37 -8.97 11.62 9.84
N MET A 38 -9.60 10.47 9.96
CA MET A 38 -9.52 9.51 11.06
C MET A 38 -8.91 10.05 12.35
N ASP A 39 -9.68 10.83 13.11
CA ASP A 39 -9.36 11.13 14.50
C ASP A 39 -9.62 9.86 15.34
N TYR A 40 -8.56 9.08 15.54
CA TYR A 40 -8.59 7.82 16.30
C TYR A 40 -8.78 8.06 17.80
N TRP A 41 -8.35 9.21 18.29
CA TRP A 41 -8.21 9.53 19.70
C TRP A 41 -8.86 10.88 20.01
N LYS A 42 -10.19 10.87 20.13
CA LYS A 42 -10.98 12.06 20.49
C LYS A 42 -11.10 12.16 22.01
N ASP A 43 -10.55 13.21 22.60
CA ASP A 43 -10.59 13.46 24.05
C ASP A 43 -10.09 12.28 24.91
N GLY A 44 -9.06 11.56 24.42
CA GLY A 44 -8.50 10.38 25.09
C GLY A 44 -9.37 9.13 25.01
N ARG A 45 -10.48 9.16 24.27
CA ARG A 45 -11.33 8.00 23.99
C ARG A 45 -11.13 7.54 22.55
N PHE A 46 -11.08 6.22 22.39
CA PHE A 46 -10.96 5.61 21.07
C PHE A 46 -12.26 5.79 20.28
N ASN A 47 -12.15 6.38 19.09
CA ASN A 47 -13.31 6.66 18.24
C ASN A 47 -13.70 5.42 17.42
N TYR A 48 -14.72 4.68 17.86
CA TYR A 48 -15.19 3.45 17.17
C TYR A 48 -15.71 3.72 15.75
N ARG A 49 -16.18 4.94 15.45
CA ARG A 49 -16.63 5.32 14.10
C ARG A 49 -15.46 5.32 13.11
N THR A 50 -14.29 5.74 13.58
CA THR A 50 -13.04 5.65 12.83
C THR A 50 -12.68 4.20 12.51
N LEU A 51 -12.93 3.27 13.43
CA LEU A 51 -12.75 1.82 13.20
C LEU A 51 -13.66 1.28 12.09
N THR A 52 -14.91 1.76 12.01
CA THR A 52 -15.83 1.34 10.93
C THR A 52 -15.37 1.80 9.54
N GLY A 53 -14.71 2.96 9.46
CA GLY A 53 -14.09 3.43 8.22
C GLY A 53 -12.82 2.68 7.82
N LEU A 54 -12.06 2.17 8.80
CA LEU A 54 -10.87 1.36 8.56
C LEU A 54 -11.19 -0.08 8.15
N ALA A 55 -12.32 -0.64 8.59
CA ALA A 55 -12.64 -2.04 8.38
C ALA A 55 -12.53 -2.50 6.91
N PRO A 56 -13.01 -1.73 5.89
CA PRO A 56 -12.82 -2.09 4.49
C PRO A 56 -11.35 -2.19 4.07
N SER A 57 -10.51 -1.21 4.45
CA SER A 57 -9.08 -1.23 4.13
C SER A 57 -8.38 -2.40 4.79
N THR A 58 -8.67 -2.68 6.05
CA THR A 58 -8.11 -3.84 6.78
C THR A 58 -8.48 -5.15 6.10
N VAL A 59 -9.72 -5.30 5.63
CA VAL A 59 -10.18 -6.50 4.91
C VAL A 59 -9.44 -6.63 3.58
N ILE A 60 -9.35 -5.55 2.81
CA ILE A 60 -8.63 -5.54 1.52
C ILE A 60 -7.16 -5.92 1.72
N MET A 61 -6.49 -5.32 2.70
CA MET A 61 -5.08 -5.56 3.00
C MET A 61 -4.85 -7.02 3.44
N ALA A 62 -5.72 -7.56 4.29
CA ALA A 62 -5.66 -8.96 4.71
C ALA A 62 -5.86 -9.93 3.54
N LEU A 63 -6.80 -9.64 2.63
CA LEU A 63 -7.04 -10.44 1.42
C LEU A 63 -5.84 -10.41 0.48
N GLN A 64 -5.27 -9.23 0.22
CA GLN A 64 -4.08 -9.07 -0.62
C GLN A 64 -2.89 -9.83 -0.07
N PHE A 65 -2.61 -9.70 1.23
CA PHE A 65 -1.51 -10.39 1.87
C PHE A 65 -1.71 -11.92 1.84
N SER A 66 -2.93 -12.39 2.14
CA SER A 66 -3.26 -13.81 2.10
C SER A 66 -3.09 -14.40 0.70
N LEU A 67 -3.56 -13.69 -0.32
CA LEU A 67 -3.41 -14.10 -1.71
C LEU A 67 -1.94 -14.15 -2.13
N ALA A 68 -1.15 -13.12 -1.78
CA ALA A 68 0.28 -13.08 -2.07
C ALA A 68 1.03 -14.25 -1.42
N VAL A 69 0.76 -14.54 -0.14
CA VAL A 69 1.35 -15.68 0.57
C VAL A 69 0.94 -17.00 -0.04
N CYS A 70 -0.35 -17.17 -0.38
CA CYS A 70 -0.86 -18.40 -0.99
C CYS A 70 -0.19 -18.68 -2.35
N LEU A 71 -0.11 -17.67 -3.22
CA LEU A 71 0.52 -17.78 -4.53
C LEU A 71 2.03 -18.01 -4.43
N ALA A 72 2.72 -17.28 -3.54
CA ALA A 72 4.14 -17.46 -3.30
C ALA A 72 4.45 -18.87 -2.76
N TRP A 73 3.65 -19.35 -1.80
CA TRP A 73 3.76 -20.67 -1.23
C TRP A 73 3.49 -21.77 -2.26
N GLY A 74 2.43 -21.64 -3.06
CA GLY A 74 2.10 -22.57 -4.14
C GLY A 74 3.22 -22.65 -5.18
N THR A 75 3.79 -21.50 -5.56
CA THR A 75 4.93 -21.43 -6.48
C THR A 75 6.17 -22.09 -5.88
N TYR A 76 6.46 -21.83 -4.60
CA TYR A 76 7.58 -22.44 -3.90
C TYR A 76 7.46 -23.97 -3.83
N ARG A 77 6.28 -24.47 -3.45
CA ARG A 77 6.01 -25.92 -3.41
C ARG A 77 6.11 -26.57 -4.77
N GLY A 78 5.57 -25.93 -5.81
CA GLY A 78 5.68 -26.41 -7.19
C GLY A 78 7.12 -26.54 -7.66
N ILE A 79 8.00 -25.60 -7.27
CA ILE A 79 9.44 -25.70 -7.55
C ILE A 79 10.09 -26.83 -6.75
N ALA A 80 9.71 -27.00 -5.49
CA ALA A 80 10.33 -27.98 -4.58
C ALA A 80 9.95 -29.43 -4.91
N GLU A 81 8.71 -29.67 -5.33
CA GLU A 81 8.18 -31.01 -5.61
C GLU A 81 8.51 -31.50 -7.04
N ALA A 82 8.91 -30.60 -7.93
CA ALA A 82 9.15 -30.94 -9.33
C ALA A 82 10.49 -31.65 -9.56
N GLN A 83 10.42 -32.95 -9.88
CA GLN A 83 11.60 -33.79 -10.11
C GLN A 83 12.23 -33.62 -11.52
N PHE A 84 11.47 -33.12 -12.51
CA PHE A 84 11.88 -33.04 -13.92
C PHE A 84 11.72 -31.65 -14.56
N ILE A 85 11.92 -30.57 -13.81
CA ILE A 85 11.86 -29.21 -14.38
C ILE A 85 13.21 -28.85 -15.02
N SER A 86 13.15 -28.28 -16.23
CA SER A 86 14.36 -27.74 -16.88
C SER A 86 14.97 -26.61 -16.05
N PRO A 87 16.31 -26.49 -15.99
CA PRO A 87 16.98 -25.43 -15.22
C PRO A 87 16.50 -24.01 -15.60
N THR A 88 16.14 -23.82 -16.87
CA THR A 88 15.58 -22.58 -17.40
C THR A 88 14.21 -22.27 -16.79
N HIS A 89 13.30 -23.24 -16.76
CA HIS A 89 11.96 -23.07 -16.16
C HIS A 89 12.04 -22.81 -14.65
N ARG A 90 12.94 -23.50 -13.93
CA ARG A 90 13.15 -23.27 -12.49
C ARG A 90 13.66 -21.85 -12.21
N THR A 91 14.62 -21.38 -13.00
CA THR A 91 15.18 -20.03 -12.86
C THR A 91 14.13 -18.96 -13.14
N PHE A 92 13.25 -19.21 -14.12
CA PHE A 92 12.13 -18.34 -14.45
C PHE A 92 11.10 -18.26 -13.31
N GLN A 93 10.68 -19.39 -12.74
CA GLN A 93 9.73 -19.41 -11.62
C GLN A 93 10.29 -18.73 -10.36
N LEU A 94 11.58 -18.92 -10.05
CA LEU A 94 12.25 -18.22 -8.94
C LEU A 94 12.33 -16.71 -9.16
N LYS A 95 12.49 -16.27 -10.40
CA LYS A 95 12.43 -14.85 -10.74
C LYS A 95 11.04 -14.28 -10.48
N ILE A 96 9.99 -14.94 -10.96
CA ILE A 96 8.61 -14.51 -10.68
C ILE A 96 8.35 -14.46 -9.17
N LEU A 97 8.78 -15.48 -8.42
CA LEU A 97 8.65 -15.49 -6.95
C LEU A 97 9.35 -14.30 -6.29
N LYS A 98 10.54 -13.91 -6.77
CA LYS A 98 11.22 -12.70 -6.29
C LYS A 98 10.46 -11.43 -6.65
N ALA A 99 9.93 -11.34 -7.88
CA ALA A 99 9.13 -10.20 -8.31
C ALA A 99 7.89 -10.01 -7.44
N THR A 100 7.21 -11.09 -7.07
CA THR A 100 6.01 -11.03 -6.21
C THR A 100 6.31 -10.60 -4.77
N LEU A 101 7.55 -10.72 -4.29
CA LEU A 101 7.95 -10.26 -2.96
C LEU A 101 8.27 -8.75 -2.91
N VAL A 102 8.57 -8.13 -4.05
CA VAL A 102 8.86 -6.68 -4.14
C VAL A 102 7.69 -5.83 -3.63
N PRO A 103 6.43 -5.98 -4.13
CA PRO A 103 5.30 -5.23 -3.59
C PRO A 103 5.06 -5.49 -2.10
N VAL A 104 5.33 -6.70 -1.61
CA VAL A 104 5.12 -7.02 -0.20
C VAL A 104 5.98 -6.13 0.71
N VAL A 105 7.23 -5.91 0.33
CA VAL A 105 8.17 -5.11 1.12
C VAL A 105 8.01 -3.61 0.86
N PHE A 106 7.85 -3.21 -0.40
CA PHE A 106 7.91 -1.79 -0.78
C PHE A 106 6.55 -1.09 -0.87
N LEU A 107 5.45 -1.85 -0.86
CA LEU A 107 4.11 -1.31 -1.00
C LEU A 107 3.23 -1.67 0.20
N TYR A 108 3.08 -2.95 0.52
CA TYR A 108 2.18 -3.37 1.60
C TYR A 108 2.68 -2.97 2.99
N LEU A 109 4.00 -3.01 3.24
CA LEU A 109 4.55 -2.64 4.53
C LEU A 109 4.40 -1.14 4.83
N PRO A 110 4.80 -0.21 3.94
CA PRO A 110 4.55 1.22 4.14
C PRO A 110 3.06 1.57 4.23
N ASP A 111 2.22 0.94 3.41
CA ASP A 111 0.76 1.14 3.45
C ASP A 111 0.18 0.71 4.79
N THR A 112 0.62 -0.43 5.34
CA THR A 112 0.26 -0.87 6.69
C THR A 112 0.71 0.15 7.75
N CYS A 113 1.93 0.69 7.64
CA CYS A 113 2.42 1.71 8.58
C CYS A 113 1.51 2.95 8.58
N ILE A 114 1.08 3.40 7.40
CA ILE A 114 0.19 4.54 7.23
C ILE A 114 -1.12 4.32 8.00
N PHE A 115 -1.77 3.15 7.89
CA PHE A 115 -3.03 2.90 8.59
C PHE A 115 -2.87 2.64 10.10
N TYR A 116 -1.82 1.94 10.52
CA TYR A 116 -1.70 1.44 11.89
C TYR A 116 -0.86 2.32 12.83
N PHE A 117 0.09 3.13 12.32
CA PHE A 117 0.86 4.05 13.17
C PHE A 117 -0.02 5.04 13.93
N PRO A 118 -1.04 5.69 13.30
CA PRO A 118 -1.95 6.57 14.02
C PRO A 118 -2.75 5.86 15.11
N VAL A 119 -3.14 4.59 14.88
CA VAL A 119 -3.86 3.76 15.87
C VAL A 119 -2.97 3.46 17.07
N LEU A 120 -1.70 3.14 16.83
CA LEU A 120 -0.70 2.83 17.86
C LEU A 120 -0.13 4.09 18.55
N GLY A 121 -0.55 5.29 18.13
CA GLY A 121 0.00 6.56 18.65
C GLY A 121 1.44 6.83 18.23
N ILE A 122 1.93 6.15 17.19
CA ILE A 122 3.26 6.35 16.63
C ILE A 122 3.22 7.63 15.76
N PRO A 123 4.16 8.58 15.93
CA PRO A 123 4.20 9.77 15.12
C PRO A 123 4.47 9.43 13.65
N ASP A 124 3.83 10.17 12.75
CA ASP A 124 4.11 10.05 11.32
C ASP A 124 5.44 10.73 10.98
N PHE A 125 6.34 9.99 10.33
CA PHE A 125 7.67 10.45 9.92
C PHE A 125 7.68 10.93 8.45
N GLY A 126 6.55 11.49 7.96
CA GLY A 126 6.37 11.90 6.56
C GLY A 126 6.05 10.75 5.61
N ILE A 127 5.70 9.58 6.15
CA ILE A 127 5.35 8.39 5.37
C ILE A 127 4.00 8.63 4.68
N SER A 128 3.04 9.23 5.40
CA SER A 128 1.68 9.45 4.88
C SER A 128 1.60 10.45 3.72
N GLU A 129 2.59 11.33 3.57
CA GLU A 129 2.65 12.30 2.48
C GLU A 129 3.41 11.75 1.26
N THR A 130 4.52 11.05 1.50
CA THR A 130 5.45 10.64 0.44
C THR A 130 5.05 9.32 -0.21
N PHE A 131 4.62 8.34 0.58
CA PHE A 131 4.38 7.00 0.08
C PHE A 131 3.15 6.85 -0.79
N PRO A 132 1.99 7.52 -0.58
CA PRO A 132 0.86 7.41 -1.48
C PRO A 132 1.20 7.82 -2.92
N VAL A 133 2.04 8.84 -3.09
CA VAL A 133 2.55 9.25 -4.40
C VAL A 133 3.41 8.15 -5.01
N LEU A 134 4.36 7.58 -4.25
CA LEU A 134 5.19 6.46 -4.71
C LEU A 134 4.37 5.23 -5.09
N ILE A 135 3.35 4.89 -4.29
CA ILE A 135 2.42 3.78 -4.52
C ILE A 135 1.62 3.99 -5.80
N SER A 136 1.24 5.24 -6.13
CA SER A 136 0.52 5.52 -7.37
C SER A 136 1.31 5.20 -8.64
N PHE A 137 2.64 5.23 -8.59
CA PHE A 137 3.52 4.83 -9.69
C PHE A 137 3.83 3.32 -9.71
N PHE A 138 3.36 2.56 -8.72
CA PHE A 138 3.66 1.14 -8.60
C PHE A 138 3.29 0.32 -9.85
N PRO A 139 2.15 0.50 -10.54
CA PRO A 139 1.86 -0.26 -11.74
C PRO A 139 2.93 -0.11 -12.84
N ALA A 140 3.49 1.10 -12.98
CA ALA A 140 4.59 1.34 -13.91
C ALA A 140 5.89 0.67 -13.44
N TRP A 141 6.17 0.70 -12.14
CA TRP A 141 7.36 0.09 -11.57
C TRP A 141 7.32 -1.44 -11.61
N ASP A 142 6.17 -2.04 -11.31
CA ASP A 142 5.92 -3.48 -11.40
C ASP A 142 6.15 -3.99 -12.84
N ALA A 143 5.62 -3.27 -13.83
CA ALA A 143 5.86 -3.58 -15.24
C ALA A 143 7.35 -3.53 -15.61
N ILE A 144 8.09 -2.51 -15.16
CA ILE A 144 9.54 -2.39 -15.40
C ILE A 144 10.29 -3.56 -14.75
N VAL A 145 9.96 -3.93 -13.51
CA VAL A 145 10.59 -5.05 -12.80
C VAL A 145 10.33 -6.35 -13.56
N ILE A 146 9.09 -6.62 -13.96
CA ILE A 146 8.72 -7.84 -14.70
C ILE A 146 9.44 -7.93 -16.05
N ILE A 147 9.43 -6.85 -16.84
CA ILE A 147 10.11 -6.79 -18.15
C ILE A 147 11.62 -6.97 -17.99
N SER A 148 12.22 -6.40 -16.94
CA SER A 148 13.66 -6.53 -16.67
C SER A 148 14.05 -7.94 -16.22
N LEU A 149 13.16 -8.63 -15.49
CA LEU A 149 13.44 -9.93 -14.90
C LEU A 149 13.28 -11.08 -15.93
N ILE A 150 12.29 -10.96 -16.81
CA ILE A 150 11.94 -11.96 -17.82
C ILE A 150 12.69 -11.64 -19.12
N LYS A 151 13.74 -12.42 -19.41
CA LYS A 151 14.58 -12.27 -20.62
C LYS A 151 13.74 -12.32 -21.90
N ASP A 152 12.72 -13.17 -21.94
CA ASP A 152 11.89 -13.38 -23.13
C ASP A 152 11.05 -12.14 -23.48
N TYR A 153 10.63 -11.33 -22.49
CA TYR A 153 9.96 -10.04 -22.72
C TYR A 153 10.90 -9.00 -23.32
N ARG A 154 12.18 -9.00 -22.91
CA ARG A 154 13.19 -8.08 -23.45
C ARG A 154 13.56 -8.40 -24.90
N GLN A 155 13.57 -9.68 -25.28
CA GLN A 155 13.85 -10.10 -26.66
C GLN A 155 12.64 -9.90 -27.59
N ALA A 156 11.41 -10.04 -27.09
CA ALA A 156 10.21 -9.75 -27.87
C ALA A 156 9.97 -8.25 -28.12
N SER A 157 10.45 -7.37 -27.22
CA SER A 157 10.29 -5.90 -27.33
C SER A 157 11.39 -5.19 -28.12
N LEU A 158 12.51 -5.86 -28.39
CA LEU A 158 13.60 -5.38 -29.24
C LEU A 158 13.77 -6.33 -30.42
N PRO A 159 13.06 -6.11 -31.55
CA PRO A 159 13.39 -6.80 -32.79
C PRO A 159 14.72 -6.23 -33.32
N LEU A 160 15.82 -6.91 -33.01
CA LEU A 160 17.11 -6.76 -33.68
C LEU A 160 17.59 -8.14 -34.12
#